data_AF-A0A815IKC9-F1
#
_entry.id   AF-A0A815IKC9-F1
#
_cell.length_a   1.000
_cell.length_b   1.000
_cell.length_c   1.000
_cell.angle_alpha   90.00
_cell.angle_beta   90.00
_cell.angle_gamma   90.00
#
_symmetry.space_group_name_H-M   'P 1'
#
loop_
_entity.id
_entity.type
_entity.pdbx_description
1 polymer ?
#
loop_
_entity_poly.entity_id
_entity_poly.type
_entity_poly.pdbx_seq_one_letter_code
_entity_poly.pdbx_strand_id
1 'polypeptide(L)'
;MAGGTVHSFSQPLVVENPSSMTGSIRNLLSNTLAPFQQEYRHWPWTQIGTIVVVCIGSYTVYRYLPGAYRRYYMSSTRNFSQRYNDALRSEKEKLFNELRHVKTREEGRKIQVVEIGAAHGANMAFYPPHEVEVICVEPIREFEVYLTQSLRQNPHVKCRELLVGGAENISG
;
A
#
# COMPACT_ATOMS: atom_id res chain seq x y z
N MET A 1 13.01 -35.07 17.60
CA MET A 1 12.77 -33.62 17.53
C MET A 1 11.36 -33.41 17.02
N ALA A 2 10.59 -32.60 17.73
CA ALA A 2 9.13 -32.51 17.67
C ALA A 2 8.63 -31.98 16.31
N GLY A 3 7.74 -32.73 15.67
CA GLY A 3 6.90 -32.24 14.57
C GLY A 3 5.59 -31.71 15.13
N GLY A 4 5.45 -30.38 15.17
CA GLY A 4 4.21 -29.71 15.57
C GLY A 4 3.28 -29.53 14.37
N THR A 5 2.15 -30.21 14.38
CA THR A 5 1.08 -30.06 13.39
C THR A 5 0.20 -28.87 13.80
N VAL A 6 0.16 -27.83 12.96
CA VAL A 6 -0.72 -26.67 13.12
C VAL A 6 -2.15 -27.09 12.76
N HIS A 7 -3.05 -27.14 13.74
CA HIS A 7 -4.47 -27.33 13.50
C HIS A 7 -5.07 -26.04 12.92
N SER A 8 -5.38 -26.07 11.62
CA SER A 8 -6.19 -25.06 10.93
C SER A 8 -7.62 -25.12 11.46
N PHE A 9 -7.99 -24.23 12.38
CA PHE A 9 -9.38 -23.99 12.76
C PHE A 9 -10.05 -23.13 11.68
N SER A 10 -10.58 -23.79 10.66
CA SER A 10 -11.45 -23.18 9.65
C SER A 10 -12.58 -24.14 9.36
N GLN A 11 -13.47 -24.34 10.34
CA GLN A 11 -14.81 -24.83 10.04
C GLN A 11 -15.78 -23.66 10.17
N PRO A 12 -16.56 -23.34 9.13
CA PRO A 12 -17.68 -22.43 9.30
C PRO A 12 -18.65 -23.07 10.29
N LEU A 13 -19.08 -22.30 11.31
CA LEU A 13 -20.17 -22.70 12.19
C LEU A 13 -21.40 -22.98 11.32
N VAL A 14 -21.70 -24.26 11.13
CA VAL A 14 -22.96 -24.70 10.52
C VAL A 14 -24.05 -24.34 11.52
N VAL A 15 -24.80 -23.29 11.22
CA VAL A 15 -26.03 -22.96 11.95
C VAL A 15 -27.01 -24.10 11.68
N GLU A 16 -27.28 -24.93 12.68
CA GLU A 16 -28.34 -25.94 12.60
C GLU A 16 -29.66 -25.28 12.20
N ASN A 17 -30.41 -25.99 11.36
CA ASN A 17 -31.66 -25.52 10.75
C ASN A 17 -32.62 -24.97 11.83
N PRO A 18 -33.00 -23.67 11.79
CA PRO A 18 -33.72 -22.98 12.88
C PRO A 18 -35.15 -23.49 13.13
N SER A 19 -35.62 -24.46 12.34
CA SER A 19 -36.92 -25.12 12.51
C SER A 19 -36.99 -26.13 13.66
N SER A 20 -35.86 -26.53 14.27
CA SER A 20 -35.82 -27.47 15.41
C SER A 20 -35.69 -26.81 16.79
N MET A 21 -35.54 -25.48 16.86
CA MET A 21 -35.32 -24.76 18.12
C MET A 21 -36.62 -24.53 18.90
N THR A 22 -36.61 -24.85 20.20
CA THR A 22 -37.73 -24.56 21.10
C THR A 22 -37.97 -23.04 21.21
N GLY A 23 -39.24 -22.62 21.36
CA GLY A 23 -39.62 -21.21 21.32
C GLY A 23 -38.90 -20.32 22.35
N SER A 24 -38.44 -20.89 23.47
CA SER A 24 -37.70 -20.17 24.51
C SER A 24 -36.28 -19.78 24.04
N ILE A 25 -35.59 -20.68 23.34
CA ILE A 25 -34.24 -20.43 22.79
C ILE A 25 -34.31 -19.41 21.65
N ARG A 26 -35.35 -19.51 20.81
CA ARG A 26 -35.59 -18.54 19.72
C ARG A 26 -35.82 -17.13 20.25
N ASN A 27 -36.62 -16.99 21.30
CA ASN A 27 -36.89 -15.70 21.93
C ASN A 27 -35.68 -15.13 22.67
N LEU A 28 -34.88 -15.99 23.33
CA LEU A 28 -33.65 -15.57 23.98
C LEU A 28 -32.64 -15.06 22.94
N LEU A 29 -32.47 -15.78 21.82
CA LEU A 29 -31.58 -15.38 20.74
C LEU A 29 -32.05 -14.10 20.05
N SER A 30 -33.35 -13.94 19.78
CA SER A 30 -33.85 -12.71 19.16
C SER A 30 -33.66 -11.51 20.08
N ASN A 31 -33.93 -11.64 21.39
CA ASN A 31 -33.77 -10.53 22.33
C ASN A 31 -32.29 -10.19 22.58
N THR A 32 -31.40 -11.19 22.55
CA THR A 32 -29.96 -10.99 22.74
C THR A 32 -29.30 -10.40 21.49
N LEU A 33 -29.73 -10.80 20.29
CA LEU A 33 -29.17 -10.33 19.02
C LEU A 33 -29.82 -9.05 18.51
N ALA A 34 -31.03 -8.68 18.95
CA ALA A 34 -31.73 -7.46 18.55
C ALA A 34 -30.90 -6.17 18.69
N PRO A 35 -30.25 -5.89 19.85
CA PRO A 35 -29.42 -4.68 19.97
C PRO A 35 -28.21 -4.70 19.03
N PHE A 36 -27.60 -5.88 18.81
CA PHE A 36 -26.50 -6.04 17.86
C PHE A 36 -26.99 -5.82 16.42
N GLN A 37 -28.12 -6.39 16.02
CA GLN A 37 -28.69 -6.18 14.68
C GLN A 37 -29.08 -4.70 14.44
N GLN A 38 -29.57 -4.00 15.47
CA GLN A 38 -29.93 -2.59 15.38
C GLN A 38 -28.70 -1.68 15.20
N GLU A 39 -27.62 -1.94 15.94
CA GLU A 39 -26.34 -1.20 15.83
C GLU A 39 -25.69 -1.41 14.45
N TYR A 40 -25.68 -2.66 13.96
CA TYR A 40 -25.11 -3.00 12.64
C TYR A 40 -25.95 -2.51 11.46
N ARG A 41 -27.23 -2.16 11.66
CA ARG A 41 -28.12 -1.67 10.59
C ARG A 41 -27.72 -0.28 10.09
N HIS A 42 -27.18 0.57 10.96
CA HIS A 42 -26.81 1.95 10.62
C HIS A 42 -25.35 2.08 10.20
N TRP A 43 -24.50 1.12 10.57
CA TRP A 43 -23.08 1.10 10.26
C TRP A 43 -22.76 1.26 8.77
N PRO A 44 -23.40 0.55 7.81
CA PRO A 44 -23.09 0.74 6.40
C PRO A 44 -23.41 2.16 5.92
N TRP A 45 -24.52 2.74 6.37
CA TRP A 45 -24.97 4.06 5.94
C TRP A 45 -24.12 5.20 6.50
N THR A 46 -23.64 5.09 7.75
CA THR A 46 -22.74 6.07 8.34
C THR A 46 -21.36 6.01 7.70
N GLN A 47 -20.86 4.82 7.36
CA GLN A 47 -19.60 4.66 6.63
C GLN A 47 -19.71 5.22 5.20
N ILE A 48 -20.79 4.90 4.48
CA ILE A 48 -21.05 5.43 3.14
C ILE A 48 -21.14 6.96 3.19
N GLY A 49 -21.91 7.52 4.13
CA GLY A 49 -22.03 8.98 4.29
C GLY A 49 -20.69 9.66 4.56
N THR A 50 -19.86 9.04 5.41
CA THR A 50 -18.52 9.55 5.72
C THR A 50 -17.61 9.53 4.50
N ILE A 51 -17.62 8.42 3.73
CA ILE A 51 -16.84 8.29 2.49
C ILE A 51 -17.27 9.38 1.49
N VAL A 52 -18.57 9.58 1.30
CA VAL A 52 -19.10 10.60 0.38
C VAL A 52 -18.64 12.00 0.79
N VAL A 53 -18.73 12.35 2.07
CA VAL A 53 -18.29 13.67 2.56
C VAL A 53 -16.78 13.86 2.35
N VAL A 54 -15.96 12.85 2.60
CA VAL A 54 -14.50 12.91 2.38
C VAL A 54 -14.18 13.03 0.88
N CYS A 55 -14.88 12.29 0.01
CA CYS A 55 -14.69 12.37 -1.43
C CYS A 55 -15.08 13.75 -1.98
N ILE A 56 -16.23 14.30 -1.57
CA ILE A 56 -16.68 15.62 -2.01
C ILE A 56 -15.74 16.71 -1.49
N GLY A 57 -15.36 16.67 -0.21
CA GLY A 57 -14.45 17.64 0.39
C GLY A 57 -13.06 17.61 -0.25
N SER A 58 -12.50 16.42 -0.51
CA SER A 58 -11.21 16.31 -1.21
C SER A 58 -11.31 16.79 -2.66
N TYR A 59 -12.40 16.49 -3.36
CA TYR A 59 -12.64 16.99 -4.71
C TYR A 59 -12.75 18.52 -4.76
N THR A 60 -13.48 19.15 -3.83
CA THR A 60 -13.59 20.62 -3.81
C THR A 60 -12.24 21.28 -3.51
N VAL A 61 -11.48 20.75 -2.55
CA VAL A 61 -10.12 21.25 -2.26
C VAL A 61 -9.19 21.06 -3.47
N TYR A 62 -9.25 19.90 -4.13
CA TYR A 62 -8.49 19.65 -5.36
C TYR A 62 -8.87 20.62 -6.50
N ARG A 63 -10.16 20.87 -6.68
CA ARG A 63 -10.73 21.73 -7.73
C ARG A 63 -10.36 23.21 -7.54
N TYR A 64 -10.46 23.71 -6.31
CA TYR A 64 -10.36 25.15 -6.03
C TYR A 64 -9.02 25.57 -5.41
N LEU A 65 -8.31 24.66 -4.75
CA LEU A 65 -7.01 24.92 -4.11
C LEU A 65 -5.96 23.85 -4.49
N PRO A 66 -5.67 23.66 -5.79
CA PRO A 66 -4.81 22.57 -6.26
C PRO A 66 -3.39 22.63 -5.69
N GLY A 67 -2.84 23.83 -5.49
CA GLY A 67 -1.52 23.99 -4.88
C GLY A 67 -1.47 23.56 -3.41
N ALA A 68 -2.50 23.90 -2.63
CA ALA A 68 -2.59 23.47 -1.22
C ALA A 68 -2.81 21.96 -1.11
N TYR A 69 -3.68 21.41 -1.97
CA TYR A 69 -3.89 19.97 -2.08
C TYR A 69 -2.59 19.22 -2.38
N ARG A 70 -1.84 19.67 -3.39
CA ARG A 70 -0.56 19.05 -3.79
C ARG A 70 0.48 19.09 -2.66
N ARG A 71 0.64 20.23 -1.99
CA ARG A 71 1.55 20.36 -0.84
C ARG A 71 1.16 19.45 0.32
N TYR A 72 -0.13 19.40 0.65
CA TYR A 72 -0.66 18.51 1.67
C TYR A 72 -0.40 17.04 1.30
N TYR A 73 -0.69 16.67 0.05
CA TYR A 73 -0.47 15.32 -0.46
C TYR A 73 1.00 14.89 -0.35
N MET A 74 1.93 15.75 -0.78
CA MET A 74 3.38 15.48 -0.67
C MET A 74 3.82 15.32 0.78
N SER A 75 3.41 16.23 1.67
CA SER A 75 3.80 16.13 3.08
C SER A 75 3.23 14.89 3.77
N SER A 76 1.96 14.57 3.52
CA SER A 76 1.28 13.42 4.14
C SER A 76 1.86 12.09 3.65
N THR A 77 2.12 11.97 2.33
CA THR A 77 2.69 10.75 1.75
C THR A 77 4.09 10.47 2.28
N ARG A 78 4.91 11.48 2.56
CA ARG A 78 6.24 11.29 3.18
C ARG A 78 6.16 10.51 4.50
N ASN A 79 5.32 10.97 5.43
CA ASN A 79 5.19 10.38 6.75
C ASN A 79 4.59 8.98 6.67
N PHE A 80 3.62 8.79 5.79
CA PHE A 80 3.03 7.48 5.53
C PHE A 80 4.06 6.50 4.96
N SER A 81 4.81 6.90 3.92
CA SER A 81 5.85 6.07 3.30
C SER A 81 6.95 5.68 4.28
N GLN A 82 7.37 6.59 5.18
CA GLN A 82 8.35 6.26 6.22
C GLN A 82 7.82 5.18 7.17
N ARG A 83 6.63 5.39 7.74
CA ARG A 83 6.01 4.43 8.65
C ARG A 83 5.76 3.08 7.99
N TYR A 84 5.29 3.09 6.75
CA TYR A 84 5.05 1.89 5.95
C TYR A 84 6.35 1.13 5.69
N ASN A 85 7.42 1.84 5.32
CA ASN A 85 8.73 1.25 5.11
C ASN A 85 9.33 0.65 6.38
N ASP A 86 9.17 1.32 7.52
CA ASP A 86 9.66 0.80 8.80
C ASP A 86 8.89 -0.46 9.19
N ALA A 87 7.57 -0.47 9.00
CA ALA A 87 6.72 -1.63 9.28
C ALA A 87 7.02 -2.84 8.38
N LEU A 88 7.41 -2.60 7.12
CA LEU A 88 7.70 -3.66 6.14
C LEU A 88 9.18 -3.85 5.85
N ARG A 89 10.07 -3.30 6.69
CA ARG A 89 11.50 -3.22 6.36
C ARG A 89 12.09 -4.58 6.03
N SER A 90 11.79 -5.60 6.84
CA SER A 90 12.28 -6.97 6.61
C SER A 90 11.82 -7.56 5.29
N GLU A 91 10.55 -7.35 4.93
CA GLU A 91 9.98 -7.89 3.70
C GLU A 91 10.50 -7.16 2.46
N LYS A 92 10.71 -5.84 2.58
CA LYS A 92 11.36 -5.04 1.53
C LYS A 92 12.83 -5.45 1.36
N GLU A 93 13.59 -5.56 2.44
CA GLU A 93 14.99 -6.02 2.38
C GLU A 93 15.09 -7.39 1.69
N LYS A 94 14.24 -8.35 2.04
CA LYS A 94 14.18 -9.66 1.36
C LYS A 94 13.87 -9.50 -0.13
N LEU A 95 12.79 -8.79 -0.47
CA LEU A 95 12.34 -8.60 -1.86
C LEU A 95 13.43 -8.00 -2.74
N PHE A 96 14.09 -6.94 -2.29
CA PHE A 96 15.12 -6.27 -3.09
C PHE A 96 16.44 -7.06 -3.11
N ASN A 97 16.73 -7.86 -2.09
CA ASN A 97 17.91 -8.71 -2.09
C ASN A 97 17.83 -9.84 -3.14
N GLU A 98 16.62 -10.26 -3.54
CA GLU A 98 16.45 -11.21 -4.65
C GLU A 98 16.99 -10.65 -5.99
N LEU A 99 17.07 -9.32 -6.15
CA LEU A 99 17.63 -8.71 -7.36
C LEU A 99 19.11 -9.08 -7.57
N ARG A 100 19.85 -9.44 -6.51
CA ARG A 100 21.24 -9.92 -6.63
C ARG A 100 21.37 -11.22 -7.41
N HIS A 101 20.30 -12.00 -7.47
CA HIS A 101 20.25 -13.28 -8.15
C HIS A 101 19.77 -13.17 -9.60
N VAL A 102 19.24 -12.01 -9.98
CA VAL A 102 18.82 -11.74 -11.36
C VAL A 102 20.07 -11.53 -12.22
N LYS A 103 20.19 -12.33 -13.30
CA LYS A 103 21.29 -12.19 -14.25
C LYS A 103 20.80 -11.55 -15.53
N THR A 104 21.57 -10.62 -16.05
CA THR A 104 21.40 -10.10 -17.40
C THR A 104 21.90 -11.13 -18.41
N ARG A 105 21.39 -11.07 -19.64
CA ARG A 105 21.80 -11.99 -20.72
C ARG A 105 23.26 -11.79 -21.17
N GLU A 106 23.82 -10.61 -20.88
CA GLU A 106 25.17 -10.18 -21.25
C GLU A 106 26.02 -10.07 -19.99
N GLU A 107 27.17 -10.77 -19.96
CA GLU A 107 28.10 -10.67 -18.83
C GLU A 107 28.59 -9.22 -18.63
N GLY A 108 28.62 -8.78 -17.37
CA GLY A 108 29.06 -7.44 -16.98
C GLY A 108 27.99 -6.34 -17.13
N ARG A 109 26.80 -6.64 -17.67
CA ARG A 109 25.72 -5.66 -17.75
C ARG A 109 24.91 -5.58 -16.45
N LYS A 110 24.71 -4.37 -15.95
CA LYS A 110 23.86 -4.09 -14.79
C LYS A 110 22.39 -4.33 -15.10
N ILE A 111 21.63 -4.73 -14.10
CA ILE A 111 20.17 -4.87 -14.20
C ILE A 111 19.58 -3.46 -14.30
N GLN A 112 18.65 -3.26 -15.24
CA GLN A 112 17.89 -2.01 -15.33
C GLN A 112 16.51 -2.22 -14.70
N VAL A 113 16.16 -1.35 -13.76
CA VAL A 113 14.88 -1.37 -13.06
C VAL A 113 14.12 -0.09 -13.35
N VAL A 114 12.83 -0.21 -13.64
CA VAL A 114 11.92 0.94 -13.75
C VAL A 114 11.12 1.05 -12.46
N GLU A 115 11.38 2.12 -11.70
CA GLU A 115 10.65 2.45 -10.48
C GLU A 115 9.46 3.35 -10.84
N ILE A 116 8.27 2.77 -10.90
CA ILE A 116 7.01 3.49 -11.18
C ILE A 116 6.45 4.07 -9.87
N GLY A 117 6.10 5.36 -9.88
CA GLY A 117 5.56 6.04 -8.71
C GLY A 117 6.64 6.27 -7.66
N ALA A 118 7.81 6.74 -8.10
CA ALA A 118 8.99 6.87 -7.24
C ALA A 118 8.78 7.85 -6.07
N ALA A 119 7.88 8.84 -6.20
CA ALA A 119 7.54 9.82 -5.17
C ALA A 119 8.77 10.35 -4.40
N HIS A 120 8.84 10.13 -3.08
CA HIS A 120 9.96 10.56 -2.23
C HIS A 120 11.23 9.72 -2.37
N GLY A 121 11.28 8.75 -3.28
CA GLY A 121 12.37 7.80 -3.43
C GLY A 121 12.49 6.85 -2.26
N ALA A 122 11.36 6.45 -1.65
CA ALA A 122 11.35 5.64 -0.44
C ALA A 122 11.94 4.23 -0.64
N ASN A 123 12.01 3.75 -1.88
CA ASN A 123 12.60 2.45 -2.23
C ASN A 123 14.12 2.49 -2.47
N MET A 124 14.72 3.69 -2.62
CA MET A 124 16.13 3.84 -2.97
C MET A 124 17.09 3.21 -1.95
N ALA A 125 16.70 3.14 -0.68
CA ALA A 125 17.54 2.54 0.36
C ALA A 125 17.62 0.99 0.29
N PHE A 126 16.73 0.34 -0.47
CA PHE A 126 16.60 -1.12 -0.48
C PHE A 126 17.27 -1.76 -1.70
N TYR A 127 17.53 -1.01 -2.75
CA TYR A 127 18.18 -1.53 -3.95
C TYR A 127 19.60 -2.04 -3.65
N PRO A 128 20.03 -3.18 -4.22
CA PRO A 128 21.35 -3.70 -3.96
C PRO A 128 22.44 -2.77 -4.53
N PRO A 129 23.54 -2.52 -3.79
CA PRO A 129 24.62 -1.66 -4.23
C PRO A 129 25.26 -2.12 -5.54
N HIS A 130 25.53 -1.19 -6.46
CA HIS A 130 26.34 -1.36 -7.67
C HIS A 130 25.83 -2.35 -8.74
N GLU A 131 24.78 -3.11 -8.47
CA GLU A 131 24.22 -4.15 -9.35
C GLU A 131 23.09 -3.66 -10.26
N VAL A 132 22.42 -2.58 -9.84
CA VAL A 132 21.24 -2.03 -10.53
C VAL A 132 21.47 -0.61 -11.04
N GLU A 133 20.81 -0.29 -12.15
CA GLU A 133 20.54 1.06 -12.61
C GLU A 133 19.04 1.30 -12.61
N VAL A 134 18.60 2.40 -12.01
CA VAL A 134 17.17 2.69 -11.83
C VAL A 134 16.74 3.83 -12.72
N ILE A 135 15.64 3.64 -13.45
CA ILE A 135 14.90 4.70 -14.12
C ILE A 135 13.68 5.01 -13.26
N CYS A 136 13.59 6.22 -12.74
CA CYS A 136 12.48 6.63 -11.88
C CYS A 136 11.41 7.32 -12.72
N VAL A 137 10.15 6.94 -12.51
CA VAL A 137 9.01 7.50 -13.22
C VAL A 137 8.02 8.03 -12.20
N GLU A 138 7.68 9.30 -12.31
CA GLU A 138 6.78 9.96 -11.38
C GLU A 138 5.90 11.00 -12.10
N PRO A 139 4.56 10.85 -12.10
CA PRO A 139 3.68 11.81 -12.77
C PRO A 139 3.65 13.19 -12.12
N ILE A 140 3.92 13.30 -10.82
CA ILE A 140 3.84 14.57 -10.08
C ILE A 140 5.24 15.22 -10.01
N ARG A 141 5.47 16.23 -10.87
CA ARG A 141 6.75 16.96 -11.00
C ARG A 141 7.36 17.41 -9.68
N GLU A 142 6.55 17.86 -8.74
CA GLU A 142 7.04 18.40 -7.47
C GLU A 142 7.77 17.36 -6.60
N PHE A 143 7.61 16.06 -6.88
CA PHE A 143 8.41 15.02 -6.22
C PHE A 143 9.86 14.96 -6.68
N GLU A 144 10.21 15.56 -7.82
CA GLU A 144 11.56 15.54 -8.38
C GLU A 144 12.62 16.01 -7.37
N VAL A 145 12.33 17.05 -6.58
CA VAL A 145 13.24 17.56 -5.54
C VAL A 145 13.46 16.53 -4.42
N TYR A 146 12.39 15.87 -3.98
CA TYR A 146 12.45 14.86 -2.92
C TYR A 146 13.15 13.59 -3.39
N LEU A 147 12.86 13.15 -4.61
CA LEU A 147 13.50 12.00 -5.24
C LEU A 147 15.00 12.25 -5.44
N THR A 148 15.37 13.44 -5.92
CA THR A 148 16.78 13.85 -6.04
C THR A 148 17.48 13.84 -4.68
N GLN A 149 16.82 14.32 -3.63
CA GLN A 149 17.35 14.25 -2.27
C GLN A 149 17.54 12.80 -1.81
N SER A 150 16.58 11.92 -2.04
CA SER A 150 16.69 10.51 -1.69
C SER A 150 17.84 9.82 -2.43
N LEU A 151 18.03 10.09 -3.72
CA LEU A 151 19.16 9.56 -4.49
C LEU A 151 20.51 10.03 -3.93
N ARG A 152 20.62 11.29 -3.49
CA ARG A 152 21.82 11.80 -2.81
C ARG A 152 22.08 11.10 -1.47
N GLN A 153 21.04 10.74 -0.75
CA GLN A 153 21.14 9.98 0.51
C GLN A 153 21.47 8.50 0.28
N ASN A 154 21.24 7.98 -0.93
CA ASN A 154 21.44 6.59 -1.30
C ASN A 154 22.43 6.48 -2.47
N PRO A 155 23.71 6.86 -2.29
CA PRO A 155 24.70 6.92 -3.37
C PRO A 155 25.06 5.55 -3.96
N HIS A 156 24.64 4.46 -3.32
CA HIS A 156 24.81 3.10 -3.82
C HIS A 156 23.88 2.79 -5.01
N VAL A 157 22.81 3.57 -5.19
CA VAL A 157 21.86 3.45 -6.32
C VAL A 157 22.26 4.42 -7.41
N LYS A 158 22.51 3.88 -8.61
CA LYS A 158 22.71 4.71 -9.81
C LYS A 158 21.35 4.97 -10.46
N CYS A 159 20.85 6.19 -10.34
CA CYS A 159 19.72 6.63 -11.14
C CYS A 159 20.21 7.02 -12.54
N ARG A 160 19.64 6.37 -13.56
CA ARG A 160 19.95 6.65 -14.97
C ARG A 160 19.16 7.85 -15.45
N GLU A 161 17.85 7.84 -15.23
CA GLU A 161 16.90 8.84 -15.72
C GLU A 161 15.79 9.06 -14.69
N LEU A 162 15.32 10.31 -14.59
CA LEU A 162 14.14 10.70 -13.81
C LEU A 162 13.13 11.27 -14.80
N LEU A 163 12.05 10.54 -15.01
CA LEU A 163 11.02 10.83 -16.00
C LEU A 163 9.77 11.37 -15.30
N VAL A 164 9.36 12.58 -15.68
CA VAL A 164 8.12 13.18 -15.19
C VAL A 164 6.99 12.85 -16.16
N GLY A 165 6.11 11.94 -15.76
CA GLY A 165 5.01 11.49 -16.60
C GLY A 165 4.34 10.23 -16.05
N GLY A 166 3.18 9.89 -16.62
CA GLY A 166 2.53 8.60 -16.36
C GLY A 166 3.35 7.45 -16.94
N ALA A 167 3.39 6.32 -16.23
CA ALA A 167 4.16 5.14 -16.65
C ALA A 167 3.66 4.54 -17.97
N GLU A 168 2.38 4.75 -18.28
CA GLU A 168 1.76 4.38 -19.55
C GLU A 168 2.33 5.13 -20.76
N ASN A 169 3.07 6.23 -20.53
CA ASN A 169 3.64 7.09 -21.57
C ASN A 169 5.16 6.89 -21.77
N ILE A 170 5.77 5.87 -21.13
CA ILE A 170 7.19 5.57 -21.33
C ILE A 170 7.33 4.80 -22.65
N SER A 171 7.97 5.41 -23.64
CA SER A 171 8.40 4.73 -24.88
C SER A 171 9.79 4.11 -24.67
N GLY A 172 9.88 2.79 -24.85
CA GLY A 172 11.12 2.01 -24.73
C GLY A 172 11.98 2.01 -25.98
#